data_AF-A0A836Q709-F1
#
_entry.id   AF-A0A836Q709-F1
#
_cell.length_a   1.000
_cell.length_b   1.000
_cell.length_c   1.000
_cell.angle_alpha   90.00
_cell.angle_beta   90.00
_cell.angle_gamma   90.00
#
_symmetry.space_group_name_H-M   'P 1'
#
loop_
_entity.id
_entity.type
_entity.pdbx_description
1 polymer ?
#
loop_
_entity_poly.entity_id
_entity_poly.type
_entity_poly.pdbx_seq_one_letter_code
_entity_poly.pdbx_strand_id
1 'polypeptide(L)'
;MRRNRNAKGSMFVFISVLLLTIVTIGVGFFVLTKTLGGMRELQNATESGNLNVAKKAIKSPAITLSQGVEQENFAGLVDDDGTINLRTYNRVVGQVLLVALNAQSQGTAEARQHARTLIQALQVGGNSIGQRLTDELSDGFAQQTPFDKLAGANFLRLLGQKSPLHKAGEFQTGYLKKGASANVYLDPTIIPAGSSVPSATYSSGSADSSGFR
;
A
#
# COMPACT_ATOMS: atom_id res chain seq x y z
N MET A 1 57.43 56.13 -15.96
CA MET A 1 57.08 54.94 -16.77
C MET A 1 56.21 53.99 -15.92
N ARG A 2 54.87 54.10 -15.98
CA ARG A 2 53.96 53.22 -15.22
C ARG A 2 53.60 52.01 -16.09
N ARG A 3 54.12 50.84 -15.72
CA ARG A 3 53.94 49.58 -16.44
C ARG A 3 52.59 48.97 -16.01
N ASN A 4 51.55 49.14 -16.82
CA ASN A 4 50.26 48.45 -16.66
C ASN A 4 50.46 46.93 -16.84
N ARG A 5 50.64 46.20 -15.73
CA ARG A 5 50.87 44.75 -15.72
C ARG A 5 49.67 43.90 -15.28
N ASN A 6 48.53 44.51 -14.95
CA ASN A 6 47.46 43.79 -14.24
C ASN A 6 46.26 43.33 -15.09
N ALA A 7 46.26 43.56 -16.41
CA ALA A 7 45.10 43.21 -17.25
C ALA A 7 44.99 41.70 -17.59
N LYS A 8 46.10 40.95 -17.56
CA LYS A 8 46.09 39.52 -17.97
C LYS A 8 45.61 38.57 -16.88
N GLY A 9 45.84 38.87 -15.61
CA GLY A 9 45.39 38.03 -14.48
C GLY A 9 43.86 38.06 -14.29
N SER A 10 43.25 39.23 -14.51
CA SER A 10 41.80 39.41 -14.37
C SER A 10 40.99 38.59 -15.39
N MET A 11 41.52 38.36 -16.59
CA MET A 11 40.83 37.60 -17.64
C MET A 11 40.76 36.11 -17.30
N PHE A 12 41.83 35.53 -16.74
CA PHE A 12 41.83 34.13 -16.30
C PHE A 12 40.86 33.91 -15.14
N VAL A 13 40.78 34.84 -14.18
CA VAL A 13 39.81 34.75 -13.07
C VAL A 13 38.37 34.73 -13.59
N PHE A 14 38.04 35.59 -14.57
CA PHE A 14 36.69 35.63 -15.13
C PHE A 14 36.30 34.34 -15.86
N ILE A 15 37.23 33.76 -16.63
CA ILE A 15 37.02 32.48 -17.33
C ILE A 15 36.85 31.33 -16.33
N SER A 16 37.68 31.29 -15.29
CA SER A 16 37.57 30.25 -14.24
C SER A 16 36.25 30.33 -13.48
N VAL A 17 35.78 31.53 -13.12
CA VAL A 17 34.50 31.72 -12.43
C VAL A 17 33.33 31.34 -13.34
N LEU A 18 33.39 31.70 -14.63
CA LEU A 18 32.37 31.32 -15.61
C LEU A 18 32.27 29.79 -15.76
N LEU A 19 33.41 29.11 -15.92
CA LEU A 19 33.46 27.64 -16.01
C LEU A 19 32.92 26.98 -14.75
N LEU A 20 33.32 27.45 -13.57
CA LEU A 20 32.84 26.92 -12.30
C LEU A 20 31.32 27.11 -12.17
N THR A 21 30.80 28.28 -12.57
CA THR A 21 29.35 28.56 -12.57
C THR A 21 28.59 27.59 -13.47
N ILE A 22 29.08 27.34 -14.69
CA ILE A 22 28.45 26.39 -15.63
C ILE A 22 28.45 24.97 -15.04
N VAL A 23 29.56 24.53 -14.43
CA VAL A 23 29.65 23.23 -13.78
C VAL A 23 28.65 23.13 -12.62
N THR A 24 28.54 24.16 -11.77
CA THR A 24 27.57 24.18 -10.66
C THR A 24 26.13 24.10 -11.16
N ILE A 25 25.78 24.84 -12.23
CA ILE A 25 24.45 24.78 -12.85
C ILE A 25 24.20 23.38 -13.43
N GLY A 26 25.17 22.79 -14.11
CA GLY A 26 25.08 21.43 -14.65
C GLY A 26 24.84 20.37 -13.57
N VAL A 27 25.52 20.48 -12.43
CA VAL A 27 25.29 19.61 -11.26
C VAL A 27 23.87 19.82 -10.71
N GLY A 28 23.39 21.06 -10.64
CA GLY A 28 22.03 21.38 -10.23
C GLY A 28 20.96 20.70 -11.11
N PHE A 29 21.08 20.83 -12.43
CA PHE A 29 20.18 20.15 -13.37
C PHE A 29 20.27 18.63 -13.31
N PHE A 30 21.46 18.09 -13.08
CA PHE A 30 21.66 16.65 -12.91
C PHE A 30 20.95 16.12 -11.66
N VAL A 31 21.05 16.83 -10.53
CA VAL A 31 20.33 16.50 -9.30
C VAL A 31 18.82 16.57 -9.51
N LEU A 32 18.31 17.64 -10.13
CA LEU A 32 16.88 17.79 -10.43
C LEU A 32 16.34 16.69 -11.35
N THR A 33 17.11 16.29 -12.36
CA THR A 33 16.70 15.21 -13.27
C THR A 33 16.64 13.88 -12.54
N LYS A 34 17.62 13.61 -11.66
CA LYS A 34 17.62 12.40 -10.83
C LYS A 34 16.45 12.36 -9.85
N THR A 35 16.13 13.47 -9.19
CA THR A 35 15.03 13.50 -8.22
C THR A 35 13.67 13.44 -8.92
N LEU A 36 13.43 14.24 -9.96
CA LEU A 36 12.14 14.26 -10.68
C LEU A 36 11.87 12.96 -11.45
N GLY A 37 12.89 12.43 -12.13
CA GLY A 37 12.74 11.17 -12.85
C GLY A 37 12.67 9.97 -11.90
N GLY A 38 13.48 9.97 -10.84
CA GLY A 38 13.46 8.94 -9.81
C GLY A 38 12.13 8.86 -9.05
N MET A 39 11.47 10.00 -8.81
CA MET A 39 10.13 10.02 -8.21
C MET A 39 9.08 9.31 -9.08
N ARG A 40 9.14 9.48 -10.41
CA ARG A 40 8.22 8.78 -11.33
C ARG A 40 8.46 7.27 -11.32
N GLU A 41 9.72 6.85 -11.29
CA GLU A 41 10.09 5.43 -11.17
C GLU A 41 9.58 4.84 -9.84
N LEU A 42 9.76 5.56 -8.74
CA LEU A 42 9.28 5.15 -7.41
C LEU A 42 7.75 5.06 -7.33
N GLN A 43 7.05 6.04 -7.92
CA GLN A 43 5.59 6.04 -7.96
C GLN A 43 5.07 4.82 -8.74
N ASN A 44 5.62 4.56 -9.93
CA ASN A 44 5.24 3.40 -10.72
C ASN A 44 5.53 2.07 -9.99
N ALA A 45 6.70 1.96 -9.35
CA ALA A 45 7.06 0.79 -8.55
C ALA A 45 6.03 0.56 -7.41
N THR A 46 5.69 1.62 -6.68
CA THR A 46 4.73 1.54 -5.56
C THR A 46 3.32 1.21 -6.03
N GLU A 47 2.83 1.84 -7.10
CA GLU A 47 1.49 1.58 -7.65
C GLU A 47 1.36 0.14 -8.14
N SER A 48 2.39 -0.40 -8.80
CA SER A 48 2.40 -1.80 -9.24
C SER A 48 2.44 -2.79 -8.07
N GLY A 49 3.19 -2.48 -7.00
CA GLY A 49 3.22 -3.23 -5.76
C GLY A 49 1.84 -3.25 -5.09
N ASN A 50 1.22 -2.07 -4.91
CA ASN A 50 -0.11 -1.94 -4.31
C ASN A 50 -1.18 -2.69 -5.10
N LEU A 51 -1.13 -2.62 -6.44
CA LEU A 51 -2.05 -3.38 -7.28
C LEU A 51 -1.87 -4.89 -7.09
N ASN A 52 -0.64 -5.37 -6.91
CA ASN A 52 -0.41 -6.79 -6.65
C ASN A 52 -0.96 -7.23 -5.30
N VAL A 53 -0.71 -6.42 -4.27
CA VAL A 53 -1.26 -6.63 -2.93
C VAL A 53 -2.78 -6.71 -3.02
N ALA A 54 -3.44 -5.75 -3.67
CA ALA A 54 -4.89 -5.75 -3.84
C ALA A 54 -5.40 -7.00 -4.59
N LYS A 55 -4.70 -7.43 -5.65
CA LYS A 55 -5.04 -8.66 -6.39
C LYS A 55 -4.88 -9.91 -5.53
N LYS A 56 -3.84 -9.96 -4.69
CA LYS A 56 -3.57 -11.09 -3.80
C LYS A 56 -4.53 -11.12 -2.62
N ALA A 57 -4.86 -9.97 -2.03
CA ALA A 57 -5.81 -9.81 -0.92
C ALA A 57 -7.14 -10.53 -1.15
N ILE A 58 -7.60 -10.64 -2.39
CA ILE A 58 -8.84 -11.37 -2.74
C ILE A 58 -8.75 -12.87 -2.43
N LYS A 59 -7.58 -13.49 -2.63
CA LYS A 59 -7.36 -14.94 -2.42
C LYS A 59 -6.56 -15.24 -1.14
N SER A 60 -5.68 -14.35 -0.74
CA SER A 60 -4.77 -14.51 0.40
C SER A 60 -4.56 -13.16 1.08
N PRO A 61 -4.61 -13.09 2.41
CA PRO A 61 -4.68 -14.19 3.36
C PRO A 61 -6.07 -14.85 3.42
N ALA A 62 -6.09 -16.07 3.94
CA ALA A 62 -7.27 -16.92 4.01
C ALA A 62 -7.26 -17.64 5.36
N ILE A 63 -8.44 -17.88 5.92
CA ILE A 63 -8.61 -18.52 7.21
C ILE A 63 -9.16 -19.93 7.05
N THR A 64 -8.87 -20.79 8.01
CA THR A 64 -9.51 -22.11 8.11
C THR A 64 -10.80 -22.03 8.92
N LEU A 65 -11.79 -22.84 8.56
CA LEU A 65 -13.00 -22.97 9.36
C LEU A 65 -12.66 -23.67 10.68
N SER A 66 -13.24 -23.16 11.77
CA SER A 66 -13.21 -23.81 13.06
C SER A 66 -14.11 -25.05 13.04
N GLN A 67 -13.80 -26.03 13.90
CA GLN A 67 -14.67 -27.20 14.09
C GLN A 67 -16.06 -26.79 14.61
N GLY A 68 -17.07 -27.63 14.36
CA GLY A 68 -18.45 -27.41 14.80
C GLY A 68 -19.27 -26.60 13.80
N VAL A 69 -20.01 -25.58 14.28
CA VAL A 69 -21.01 -24.83 13.49
C VAL A 69 -20.47 -24.34 12.15
N GLU A 70 -19.25 -23.81 12.13
CA GLU A 70 -18.65 -23.30 10.90
C GLU A 70 -18.44 -24.42 9.86
N GLN A 71 -17.86 -25.54 10.28
CA GLN A 71 -17.58 -26.65 9.37
C GLN A 71 -18.86 -27.35 8.92
N GLU A 72 -19.83 -27.54 9.81
CA GLU A 72 -21.12 -28.15 9.52
C GLU A 72 -21.93 -27.36 8.49
N ASN A 73 -21.83 -26.02 8.52
CA ASN A 73 -22.66 -25.16 7.68
C ASN A 73 -21.94 -24.59 6.47
N PHE A 74 -20.62 -24.41 6.53
CA PHE A 74 -19.86 -23.67 5.52
C PHE A 74 -18.75 -24.47 4.83
N ALA A 75 -18.53 -25.75 5.17
CA ALA A 75 -17.51 -26.57 4.52
C ALA A 75 -17.69 -26.69 3.00
N GLY A 76 -18.94 -26.63 2.49
CA GLY A 76 -19.21 -26.63 1.05
C GLY A 76 -18.91 -25.31 0.33
N LEU A 77 -18.53 -24.25 1.06
CA LEU A 77 -18.28 -22.91 0.53
C LEU A 77 -16.81 -22.50 0.55
N VAL A 78 -15.92 -23.37 1.02
CA VAL A 78 -14.47 -23.12 1.02
C VAL A 78 -13.90 -23.07 -0.40
N ASP A 79 -12.74 -22.43 -0.55
CA ASP A 79 -11.97 -22.43 -1.79
C ASP A 79 -11.28 -23.80 -1.98
N ASP A 80 -10.64 -24.03 -3.13
CA ASP A 80 -9.97 -25.31 -3.46
C ASP A 80 -8.94 -25.74 -2.39
N ASP A 81 -8.39 -24.77 -1.67
CA ASP A 81 -7.38 -24.93 -0.62
C ASP A 81 -8.01 -25.20 0.77
N GLY A 82 -9.33 -25.40 0.87
CA GLY A 82 -10.05 -25.66 2.13
C GLY A 82 -10.19 -24.45 3.05
N THR A 83 -9.97 -23.24 2.52
CA THR A 83 -9.95 -21.98 3.29
C THR A 83 -11.05 -21.00 2.87
N ILE A 84 -11.35 -20.05 3.75
CA ILE A 84 -12.20 -18.89 3.48
C ILE A 84 -11.31 -17.67 3.22
N ASN A 85 -11.51 -17.04 2.07
CA ASN A 85 -10.88 -15.78 1.67
C ASN A 85 -11.96 -14.77 1.29
N LEU A 86 -11.59 -13.55 0.88
CA LEU A 86 -12.57 -12.53 0.49
C LEU A 86 -13.50 -12.96 -0.65
N ARG A 87 -13.06 -13.86 -1.54
CA ARG A 87 -13.92 -14.40 -2.61
C ARG A 87 -15.00 -15.31 -2.06
N THR A 88 -14.65 -16.22 -1.15
CA THR A 88 -15.60 -17.20 -0.59
C THR A 88 -16.40 -16.62 0.58
N TYR A 89 -15.89 -15.62 1.28
CA TYR A 89 -16.59 -14.93 2.37
C TYR A 89 -17.95 -14.39 1.94
N ASN A 90 -18.05 -13.74 0.77
CA ASN A 90 -19.33 -13.26 0.24
C ASN A 90 -20.35 -14.39 -0.01
N ARG A 91 -19.88 -15.61 -0.32
CA ARG A 91 -20.75 -16.78 -0.46
C ARG A 91 -21.28 -17.23 0.90
N VAL A 92 -20.43 -17.22 1.93
CA VAL A 92 -20.83 -17.53 3.32
C VAL A 92 -21.86 -16.52 3.81
N VAL A 93 -21.61 -15.21 3.60
CA VAL A 93 -22.57 -14.15 3.90
C VAL A 93 -23.92 -14.39 3.20
N GLY A 94 -23.88 -14.75 1.92
CA GLY A 94 -25.09 -15.08 1.14
C GLY A 94 -25.87 -16.26 1.72
N GLN A 95 -25.19 -17.34 2.13
CA GLN A 95 -25.85 -18.48 2.76
C GLN A 95 -26.50 -18.09 4.09
N VAL A 96 -25.80 -17.35 4.95
CA VAL A 96 -26.35 -16.89 6.24
C VAL A 96 -27.57 -16.00 6.02
N LEU A 97 -27.53 -15.11 5.02
CA LEU A 97 -28.67 -14.28 4.65
C LEU A 97 -29.88 -15.13 4.22
N LEU A 98 -29.67 -16.16 3.39
CA LEU A 98 -30.75 -17.07 2.99
C LEU A 98 -31.33 -17.85 4.18
N VAL A 99 -30.49 -18.33 5.10
CA VAL A 99 -30.97 -18.99 6.33
C VAL A 99 -31.78 -18.03 7.19
N ALA A 100 -31.35 -16.77 7.33
CA ALA A 100 -32.08 -15.76 8.09
C ALA A 100 -33.46 -15.44 7.47
N LEU A 101 -33.53 -15.31 6.14
CA LEU A 101 -34.80 -15.10 5.42
C LEU A 101 -35.73 -16.30 5.56
N ASN A 102 -35.21 -17.53 5.45
CA ASN A 102 -36.00 -18.74 5.66
C ASN A 102 -36.50 -18.85 7.10
N ALA A 103 -35.66 -18.52 8.08
CA ALA A 103 -36.07 -18.50 9.49
C ALA A 103 -37.15 -17.46 9.76
N GLN A 104 -37.09 -16.29 9.11
CA GLN A 104 -38.13 -15.27 9.18
C GLN A 104 -39.44 -15.78 8.60
N SER A 105 -39.41 -16.44 7.44
CA SER A 105 -40.59 -17.03 6.79
C SER A 105 -41.22 -18.15 7.63
N GLN A 106 -40.40 -19.00 8.25
CA GLN A 106 -40.86 -20.13 9.06
C GLN A 106 -41.46 -19.68 10.41
N GLY A 107 -41.01 -18.56 10.97
CA GLY A 107 -41.58 -17.93 12.16
C GLY A 107 -41.35 -18.65 13.50
N THR A 108 -40.78 -19.86 13.49
CA THR A 108 -40.51 -20.65 14.70
C THR A 108 -39.37 -20.06 15.54
N ALA A 109 -39.33 -20.41 16.83
CA ALA A 109 -38.27 -19.92 17.73
C ALA A 109 -36.93 -20.61 17.41
N GLU A 110 -36.98 -21.88 17.04
CA GLU A 110 -35.84 -22.73 16.72
C GLU A 110 -35.12 -22.23 15.46
N ALA A 111 -35.87 -21.89 14.40
CA ALA A 111 -35.29 -21.39 13.16
C ALA A 111 -34.60 -20.04 13.38
N ARG A 112 -35.23 -19.14 14.17
CA ARG A 112 -34.64 -17.86 14.56
C ARG A 112 -33.36 -18.05 15.38
N GLN A 113 -33.34 -19.03 16.29
CA GLN A 113 -32.15 -19.33 17.09
C GLN A 113 -31.02 -19.85 16.21
N HIS A 114 -31.30 -20.77 15.28
CA HIS A 114 -30.30 -21.28 14.35
C HIS A 114 -29.70 -20.17 13.48
N ALA A 115 -30.53 -19.30 12.91
CA ALA A 115 -30.05 -18.14 12.14
C ALA A 115 -29.15 -17.22 12.98
N ARG A 116 -29.48 -16.97 14.25
CA ARG A 116 -28.64 -16.18 15.17
C ARG A 116 -27.27 -16.81 15.40
N THR A 117 -27.21 -18.13 15.61
CA THR A 117 -25.94 -18.85 15.77
C THR A 117 -25.03 -18.69 14.55
N LEU A 118 -25.59 -18.78 13.33
CA LEU A 118 -24.82 -18.58 12.10
C LEU A 118 -24.34 -17.13 11.93
N ILE A 119 -25.17 -16.15 12.27
CA ILE A 119 -24.78 -14.73 12.25
C ILE A 119 -23.64 -14.48 13.25
N GLN A 120 -23.67 -15.11 14.42
CA GLN A 120 -22.60 -15.03 15.41
C GLN A 120 -21.29 -15.62 14.90
N ALA A 121 -21.33 -16.82 14.32
CA ALA A 121 -20.16 -17.44 13.70
C ALA A 121 -19.57 -16.57 12.56
N LEU A 122 -20.41 -15.86 11.81
CA LEU A 122 -19.99 -15.04 10.68
C LEU A 122 -19.41 -13.67 11.07
N GLN A 123 -20.09 -12.92 11.95
CA GLN A 123 -19.79 -11.49 12.20
C GLN A 123 -19.72 -11.09 13.67
N VAL A 124 -20.39 -11.80 14.59
CA VAL A 124 -20.56 -11.33 15.97
C VAL A 124 -19.73 -12.20 16.93
N GLY A 125 -18.55 -11.70 17.29
CA GLY A 125 -17.68 -12.32 18.30
C GLY A 125 -16.21 -12.24 17.92
N GLY A 126 -15.33 -12.24 18.93
CA GLY A 126 -13.88 -12.09 18.76
C GLY A 126 -13.19 -13.23 17.98
N ASN A 127 -13.90 -14.32 17.68
CA ASN A 127 -13.41 -15.43 16.85
C ASN A 127 -14.27 -15.70 15.60
N SER A 128 -15.14 -14.75 15.23
CA SER A 128 -15.96 -14.89 14.03
C SER A 128 -15.08 -14.98 12.76
N ILE A 129 -15.64 -15.57 11.71
CA ILE A 129 -14.98 -15.64 10.38
C ILE A 129 -14.60 -14.23 9.91
N GLY A 130 -15.48 -13.24 10.10
CA GLY A 130 -15.22 -11.84 9.74
C GLY A 130 -14.06 -11.23 10.52
N GLN A 131 -13.99 -11.44 11.84
CA GLN A 131 -12.91 -10.92 12.67
C GLN A 131 -11.57 -11.54 12.27
N ARG A 132 -11.48 -12.87 12.20
CA ARG A 132 -10.24 -13.57 11.83
C ARG A 132 -9.74 -13.18 10.46
N LEU A 133 -10.63 -13.03 9.48
CA LEU A 133 -10.26 -12.58 8.15
C LEU A 133 -9.78 -11.12 8.16
N THR A 134 -10.36 -10.26 8.99
CA THR A 134 -9.93 -8.88 9.17
C THR A 134 -8.55 -8.79 9.82
N ASP A 135 -8.30 -9.60 10.85
CA ASP A 135 -7.01 -9.66 11.55
C ASP A 135 -5.89 -10.08 10.57
N GLU A 136 -6.14 -11.14 9.79
CA GLU A 136 -5.23 -11.60 8.74
C GLU A 136 -5.01 -10.54 7.65
N LEU A 137 -6.07 -9.89 7.16
CA LEU A 137 -5.95 -8.82 6.15
C LEU A 137 -5.22 -7.58 6.67
N SER A 138 -5.21 -7.38 7.99
CA SER A 138 -4.53 -6.28 8.65
C SER A 138 -3.07 -6.61 8.99
N ASP A 139 -2.64 -7.86 8.80
CA ASP A 139 -1.25 -8.25 8.99
C ASP A 139 -0.37 -7.75 7.83
N GLY A 140 0.42 -6.71 8.12
CA GLY A 140 1.35 -6.11 7.19
C GLY A 140 2.44 -7.06 6.68
N PHE A 141 2.80 -8.10 7.43
CA PHE A 141 3.81 -9.06 7.01
C PHE A 141 3.32 -10.01 5.92
N ALA A 142 2.05 -10.45 5.97
CA ALA A 142 1.45 -11.29 4.94
C ALA A 142 1.35 -10.57 3.59
N GLN A 143 1.12 -9.26 3.61
CA GLN A 143 0.98 -8.41 2.42
C GLN A 143 2.31 -7.92 1.83
N GLN A 144 3.41 -8.03 2.59
CA GLN A 144 4.74 -7.61 2.17
C GLN A 144 5.27 -8.42 0.97
N THR A 145 5.16 -9.75 1.01
CA THR A 145 5.71 -10.61 -0.05
C THR A 145 5.08 -10.34 -1.43
N PRO A 146 3.75 -10.17 -1.55
CA PRO A 146 3.13 -9.67 -2.78
C PRO A 146 3.65 -8.30 -3.21
N PHE A 147 3.79 -7.34 -2.29
CA PHE A 147 4.30 -6.01 -2.63
C PHE A 147 5.71 -6.09 -3.22
N ASP A 148 6.63 -6.74 -2.51
CA ASP A 148 8.05 -6.83 -2.90
C ASP A 148 8.27 -7.50 -4.26
N LYS A 149 7.46 -8.52 -4.60
CA LYS A 149 7.57 -9.21 -5.88
C LYS A 149 7.35 -8.30 -7.09
N LEU A 150 6.46 -7.32 -6.99
CA LEU A 150 6.15 -6.42 -8.11
C LEU A 150 6.81 -5.04 -7.96
N ALA A 151 6.88 -4.51 -6.74
CA ALA A 151 7.57 -3.26 -6.47
C ALA A 151 9.09 -3.40 -6.71
N GLY A 152 9.70 -4.52 -6.28
CA GLY A 152 11.12 -4.81 -6.50
C GLY A 152 11.48 -5.22 -7.93
N ALA A 153 10.49 -5.58 -8.77
CA ALA A 153 10.71 -5.82 -10.19
C ALA A 153 10.91 -4.50 -10.99
N ASN A 154 10.50 -3.37 -10.41
CA ASN A 154 10.71 -2.06 -11.01
C ASN A 154 12.04 -1.47 -10.55
N PHE A 155 12.92 -1.20 -11.52
CA PHE A 155 14.21 -0.61 -11.24
C PHE A 155 14.10 0.89 -10.93
N LEU A 156 14.62 1.31 -9.77
CA LEU A 156 14.76 2.72 -9.39
C LEU A 156 16.11 3.26 -9.90
N ARG A 157 16.31 3.18 -11.21
CA ARG A 157 17.60 3.44 -11.88
C ARG A 157 18.10 4.86 -11.62
N LEU A 158 17.21 5.84 -11.60
CA LEU A 158 17.56 7.25 -11.39
C LEU A 158 17.87 7.57 -9.92
N LEU A 159 17.33 6.80 -8.98
CA LEU A 159 17.65 6.87 -7.55
C LEU A 159 18.85 6.01 -7.16
N GLY A 160 19.38 5.19 -8.07
CA GLY A 160 20.49 4.28 -7.81
C GLY A 160 20.12 3.12 -6.88
N GLN A 161 18.83 2.84 -6.71
CA GLN A 161 18.34 1.74 -5.88
C GLN A 161 17.79 0.60 -6.75
N LYS A 162 17.93 -0.63 -6.26
CA LYS A 162 17.43 -1.82 -6.97
C LYS A 162 15.95 -2.10 -6.68
N SER A 163 15.45 -1.65 -5.54
CA SER A 163 14.07 -1.86 -5.09
C SER A 163 13.65 -0.74 -4.14
N PRO A 164 12.35 -0.45 -4.02
CA PRO A 164 11.86 0.49 -3.02
C PRO A 164 12.06 -0.05 -1.60
N LEU A 165 12.65 0.76 -0.74
CA LEU A 165 12.70 0.49 0.70
C LEU A 165 11.38 0.93 1.34
N HIS A 166 10.74 0.05 2.09
CA HIS A 166 9.51 0.35 2.82
C HIS A 166 9.56 -0.34 4.19
N LYS A 167 8.83 0.21 5.17
CA LYS A 167 8.76 -0.34 6.52
C LYS A 167 7.65 -1.39 6.60
N ALA A 168 8.02 -2.66 6.51
CA ALA A 168 7.10 -3.80 6.49
C ALA A 168 6.08 -3.81 7.65
N GLY A 169 6.52 -3.48 8.87
CA GLY A 169 5.66 -3.46 10.06
C GLY A 169 4.74 -2.23 10.20
N GLU A 170 4.88 -1.23 9.32
CA GLU A 170 4.02 -0.05 9.28
C GLU A 170 3.00 -0.11 8.13
N PHE A 171 2.89 -1.26 7.47
CA PHE A 171 1.91 -1.45 6.40
C PHE A 171 0.48 -1.42 6.98
N GLN A 172 -0.36 -0.55 6.41
CA GLN A 172 -1.77 -0.47 6.73
C GLN A 172 -2.60 -0.68 5.46
N THR A 173 -3.57 -1.60 5.53
CA THR A 173 -4.58 -1.75 4.49
C THR A 173 -5.62 -0.64 4.64
N GLY A 174 -5.96 0.00 3.53
CA GLY A 174 -6.91 1.11 3.50
C GLY A 174 -7.63 1.22 2.17
N TYR A 175 -8.79 1.87 2.18
CA TYR A 175 -9.54 2.12 0.97
C TYR A 175 -8.87 3.23 0.14
N LEU A 176 -8.45 2.89 -1.07
CA LEU A 176 -8.02 3.89 -2.05
C LEU A 176 -9.22 4.33 -2.88
N LYS A 177 -9.60 5.60 -2.78
CA LYS A 177 -10.63 6.18 -3.64
C LYS A 177 -10.21 6.05 -5.11
N LYS A 178 -11.14 5.65 -5.98
CA LYS A 178 -10.89 5.57 -7.42
C LYS A 178 -10.40 6.93 -7.95
N GLY A 179 -9.20 6.94 -8.53
CA GLY A 179 -8.54 8.15 -9.04
C GLY A 179 -7.60 8.86 -8.05
N ALA A 180 -7.46 8.36 -6.81
CA ALA A 180 -6.44 8.83 -5.88
C ALA A 180 -5.09 8.14 -6.14
N SER A 181 -3.99 8.88 -5.96
CA SER A 181 -2.62 8.37 -6.04
C SER A 181 -2.23 7.61 -4.77
N ALA A 182 -1.35 6.62 -4.88
CA ALA A 182 -0.78 5.93 -3.73
C ALA A 182 -0.02 6.91 -2.82
N ASN A 183 -0.20 6.78 -1.51
CA ASN A 183 0.50 7.60 -0.52
C ASN A 183 1.97 7.15 -0.43
N VAL A 184 2.84 7.70 -1.30
CA VAL A 184 4.29 7.50 -1.23
C VAL A 184 4.89 8.57 -0.32
N TYR A 185 5.38 8.17 0.84
CA TYR A 185 6.10 9.05 1.75
C TYR A 185 7.60 8.91 1.54
N LEU A 186 8.27 10.01 1.24
CA LEU A 186 9.74 10.10 1.28
C LEU A 186 10.15 10.54 2.67
N ASP A 187 11.01 9.76 3.33
CA ASP A 187 11.63 10.20 4.58
C ASP A 187 12.47 11.46 4.30
N PRO A 188 12.26 12.57 5.02
CA PRO A 188 13.00 13.81 4.79
C PRO A 188 14.52 13.67 5.05
N THR A 189 14.97 12.63 5.76
CA THR A 189 16.39 12.40 6.08
C THR A 189 17.20 11.83 4.91
N ILE A 190 16.55 11.21 3.91
CA ILE A 190 17.18 10.75 2.65
C ILE A 190 17.23 11.84 1.59
N ILE A 191 16.61 13.00 1.86
CA ILE A 191 16.69 14.16 0.99
C ILE A 191 17.96 14.95 1.36
N PRO A 192 18.86 15.24 0.41
CA PRO A 192 20.08 16.00 0.69
C PRO A 192 19.78 17.31 1.42
N ALA A 193 20.55 17.61 2.47
CA ALA A 193 20.38 18.81 3.26
C ALA A 193 20.28 20.06 2.36
N GLY A 194 19.20 20.84 2.54
CA GLY A 194 18.91 22.04 1.74
C GLY A 194 18.00 21.82 0.53
N SER A 195 17.53 20.60 0.27
CA SER A 195 16.51 20.33 -0.74
C SER A 195 15.15 20.11 -0.06
N SER A 196 14.14 20.89 -0.43
CA SER A 196 12.74 20.66 -0.01
C SER A 196 11.94 20.09 -1.18
N VAL A 197 11.14 19.05 -0.94
CA VAL A 197 10.12 18.64 -1.91
C VAL A 197 9.00 19.71 -1.90
N PRO A 198 8.50 20.17 -3.05
CA PRO A 198 7.40 21.11 -3.09
C PRO A 198 6.20 20.62 -2.27
N SER A 199 5.68 21.49 -1.40
CA SER A 199 4.57 21.24 -0.48
C SER A 199 3.28 20.71 -1.14
N ALA A 200 3.16 20.81 -2.46
CA ALA A 200 1.99 20.38 -3.22
C ALA A 200 2.00 18.89 -3.61
N THR A 201 3.09 18.15 -3.38
CA THR A 201 3.19 16.72 -3.74
C THR A 201 2.77 15.80 -2.60
N TYR A 202 2.55 16.33 -1.40
CA TYR A 202 1.97 15.56 -0.30
C TYR A 202 0.45 15.55 -0.44
N SER A 203 -0.11 14.41 -0.85
CA SER A 203 -1.44 14.08 -0.37
C SER A 203 -1.31 13.90 1.14
N SER A 204 -1.77 14.88 1.92
CA SER A 204 -2.13 14.68 3.33
C SER A 204 -3.40 13.83 3.39
N GLY A 205 -3.34 12.66 2.78
CA GLY A 205 -4.30 11.60 3.01
C GLY A 205 -4.09 11.14 4.43
N SER A 206 -4.69 11.86 5.38
CA SER A 206 -5.14 11.25 6.62
C SER A 206 -5.77 9.93 6.20
N ALA A 207 -5.21 8.82 6.67
CA ALA A 207 -5.99 7.60 6.77
C ALA A 207 -7.18 7.99 7.63
N ASP A 208 -8.27 8.37 6.97
CA ASP A 208 -9.49 8.81 7.61
C ASP A 208 -10.11 7.56 8.25
N SER A 209 -9.54 7.22 9.40
CA SER A 209 -9.95 6.14 10.29
C SER A 209 -11.31 6.43 10.92
N SER A 210 -11.93 7.58 10.61
CA SER A 210 -13.29 7.91 11.01
C SER A 210 -14.38 7.14 10.23
N GLY A 211 -14.02 6.44 9.15
CA GLY A 211 -14.95 5.67 8.32
C GLY A 211 -15.35 4.30 8.86
N PHE A 212 -14.78 3.84 9.98
CA PHE A 212 -15.17 2.60 10.66
C PHE A 212 -15.68 2.92 12.08
N ARG A 213 -16.95 3.30 12.16
CA ARG A 213 -17.77 3.23 13.37
C ARG A 213 -19.15 2.70 13.02
#